data_AF-A0AAV2RUL2-F1
#
_entry.id   AF-A0AAV2RUL2-F1
#
_cell.length_a   1.000
_cell.length_b   1.000
_cell.length_c   1.000
_cell.angle_alpha   90.00
_cell.angle_beta   90.00
_cell.angle_gamma   90.00
#
_symmetry.space_group_name_H-M   'P 1'
#
loop_
_entity.id
_entity.type
_entity.pdbx_description
1 polymer ?
#
loop_
_entity_poly.entity_id
_entity_poly.type
_entity_poly.pdbx_seq_one_letter_code
_entity_poly.pdbx_strand_id
1 'polypeptide(L)'
;FTDIKDPPSTDGILTFMDFAWPNQKPRRVYMKMIGDTVRARQHLLLLTGQCGHSYRDLSFYSPYKQGKPGESLVLKPYDGNKAKPLFKDVTKTDKFSHDLTASMILGAGWDSDTTRNNALFSIRLKDEPGKTTKTGFGRVISGLDILQ
;
A
#
# COMPACT_ATOMS: atom_id res chain seq x y z
N PHE A 1 17.40 2.67 9.79
CA PHE A 1 16.48 3.75 9.36
C PHE A 1 17.31 4.74 8.58
N THR A 2 16.81 5.17 7.42
CA THR A 2 17.49 6.17 6.59
C THR A 2 17.13 7.55 7.13
N ASP A 3 18.10 8.42 7.34
CA ASP A 3 17.88 9.82 7.75
C ASP A 3 17.39 10.61 6.52
N ILE A 4 16.09 10.52 6.23
CA ILE A 4 15.46 11.21 5.10
C ILE A 4 15.08 12.61 5.57
N LYS A 5 15.93 13.59 5.22
CA LYS A 5 15.65 15.01 5.43
C LYS A 5 14.72 15.47 4.29
N ASP A 6 13.52 15.92 4.65
CA ASP A 6 12.53 16.52 3.75
C ASP A 6 11.95 15.59 2.66
N PRO A 7 11.13 14.60 3.03
CA PRO A 7 10.40 13.81 2.04
C PRO A 7 9.40 14.69 1.25
N PRO A 8 9.17 14.40 -0.04
CA PRO A 8 8.24 15.17 -0.86
C PRO A 8 6.83 15.11 -0.29
N SER A 9 6.06 16.19 -0.48
CA SER A 9 4.62 16.15 -0.21
C SER A 9 3.94 15.13 -1.11
N THR A 10 2.97 14.40 -0.59
CA THR A 10 2.32 13.30 -1.31
C THR A 10 0.87 13.56 -1.70
N ASP A 11 0.27 14.65 -1.25
CA ASP A 11 -1.15 14.88 -1.53
C ASP A 11 -1.41 15.03 -3.03
N GLY A 12 -2.31 14.21 -3.55
CA GLY A 12 -2.68 14.19 -4.95
C GLY A 12 -1.62 13.63 -5.92
N ILE A 13 -0.47 13.15 -5.45
CA ILE A 13 0.54 12.53 -6.33
C ILE A 13 -0.04 11.29 -7.02
N LEU A 14 0.20 11.23 -8.33
CA LEU A 14 -0.10 10.07 -9.17
C LEU A 14 1.15 9.18 -9.29
N THR A 15 1.02 7.92 -8.90
CA THR A 15 2.04 6.89 -9.08
C THR A 15 1.49 5.72 -9.90
N PHE A 16 2.37 4.78 -10.28
CA PHE A 16 1.95 3.56 -10.94
C PHE A 16 2.79 2.36 -10.49
N MET A 17 2.24 1.16 -10.69
CA MET A 17 2.94 -0.12 -10.57
C MET A 17 2.58 -0.99 -11.78
N ASP A 18 3.58 -1.71 -12.29
CA ASP A 18 3.37 -2.72 -13.31
C ASP A 18 3.23 -4.09 -12.63
N PHE A 19 2.11 -4.76 -12.85
CA PHE A 19 1.78 -6.07 -12.31
C PHE A 19 1.92 -7.14 -13.39
N ALA A 20 2.52 -8.26 -13.05
CA ALA A 20 2.68 -9.40 -13.96
C ALA A 20 2.14 -10.68 -13.30
N TRP A 21 1.44 -11.47 -14.09
CA TRP A 21 1.03 -12.83 -13.75
C TRP A 21 1.86 -13.82 -14.56
N PRO A 22 1.98 -15.08 -14.10
CA PRO A 22 2.61 -16.13 -14.90
C PRO A 22 2.04 -16.17 -16.31
N ASN A 23 2.93 -16.07 -17.31
CA ASN A 23 2.60 -16.12 -18.73
C ASN A 23 1.73 -14.96 -19.26
N GLN A 24 1.62 -13.85 -18.53
CA GLN A 24 0.93 -12.64 -19.00
C GLN A 24 1.91 -11.47 -19.14
N LYS A 25 1.62 -10.58 -20.10
CA LYS A 25 2.35 -9.32 -20.23
C LYS A 25 2.08 -8.45 -18.99
N PRO A 26 3.08 -7.72 -18.48
CA PRO A 26 2.85 -6.78 -17.39
C PRO A 26 1.77 -5.76 -17.78
N ARG A 27 0.88 -5.44 -16.84
CA ARG A 27 -0.17 -4.43 -16.99
C ARG A 27 -0.04 -3.39 -15.88
N ARG A 28 -0.37 -2.14 -16.20
CA ARG A 28 -0.15 -0.98 -15.32
C ARG A 28 -1.38 -0.63 -14.50
N VAL A 29 -1.17 -0.39 -13.21
CA VAL A 29 -2.16 0.15 -12.27
C VAL A 29 -1.71 1.54 -11.85
N TYR A 30 -2.64 2.51 -11.90
CA TYR A 30 -2.38 3.89 -11.49
C TYR A 30 -3.01 4.17 -10.14
N MET A 31 -2.27 4.86 -9.28
CA MET A 31 -2.64 5.10 -7.89
C MET A 31 -2.49 6.58 -7.55
N LYS A 32 -3.52 7.16 -6.95
CA LYS A 32 -3.48 8.53 -6.42
C LYS A 32 -3.35 8.48 -4.91
N MET A 33 -2.33 9.14 -4.37
CA MET A 33 -2.15 9.29 -2.93
C MET A 33 -3.17 10.28 -2.35
N ILE A 34 -3.58 10.06 -1.10
CA ILE A 34 -4.57 10.88 -0.39
C ILE A 34 -3.92 11.46 0.85
N GLY A 35 -3.84 12.78 0.89
CA GLY A 35 -3.19 13.50 1.98
C GLY A 35 -1.68 13.33 1.99
N ASP A 36 -1.04 14.10 2.85
CA ASP A 36 0.41 14.08 3.01
C ASP A 36 0.81 13.39 4.32
N THR A 37 0.79 12.05 4.30
CA THR A 37 1.05 11.22 5.47
C THR A 37 2.43 10.57 5.41
N VAL A 38 3.02 10.24 6.56
CA VAL A 38 4.29 9.49 6.63
C VAL A 38 4.19 8.18 5.85
N ARG A 39 3.00 7.56 5.83
CA ARG A 39 2.71 6.34 5.10
C ARG A 39 2.72 6.53 3.59
N ALA A 40 2.05 7.58 3.09
CA ALA A 40 2.05 7.90 1.67
C ALA A 40 3.48 8.25 1.18
N ARG A 41 4.22 9.03 1.96
CA ARG A 41 5.65 9.34 1.69
C ARG A 41 6.51 8.09 1.64
N GLN A 42 6.36 7.19 2.60
CA GLN A 42 7.06 5.91 2.60
C GLN A 42 6.73 5.08 1.37
N HIS A 43 5.44 4.99 1.02
CA HIS A 43 4.99 4.26 -0.15
C HIS A 43 5.63 4.81 -1.42
N LEU A 44 5.66 6.14 -1.59
CA LEU A 44 6.31 6.80 -2.72
C LEU A 44 7.82 6.49 -2.79
N LEU A 45 8.53 6.53 -1.66
CA LEU A 45 9.95 6.20 -1.60
C LEU A 45 10.22 4.73 -1.94
N LEU A 46 9.36 3.82 -1.49
CA LEU A 46 9.49 2.38 -1.78
C LEU A 46 9.09 2.04 -3.23
N LEU A 47 8.17 2.80 -3.84
CA LEU A 47 7.86 2.67 -5.27
C LEU A 47 9.06 3.04 -6.15
N THR A 48 9.76 4.12 -5.79
CA THR A 48 10.91 4.62 -6.57
C THR A 48 12.21 3.86 -6.29
N GLY A 49 12.34 3.24 -5.11
CA GLY A 49 13.55 2.54 -4.70
C GLY A 49 14.74 3.47 -4.39
N GLN A 50 14.55 4.79 -4.35
CA GLN A 50 15.63 5.76 -4.16
C GLN A 50 16.31 5.66 -2.79
N CYS A 51 15.70 4.95 -1.82
CA CYS A 51 16.27 4.66 -0.51
C CYS A 51 16.82 3.23 -0.37
N GLY A 52 17.12 2.57 -1.50
CA GLY A 52 17.70 1.22 -1.57
C GLY A 52 16.65 0.10 -1.56
N HIS A 53 15.77 0.06 -0.56
CA HIS A 53 14.65 -0.89 -0.56
C HIS A 53 13.55 -0.43 -1.52
N SER A 54 12.87 -1.38 -2.17
CA SER A 54 11.79 -1.07 -3.10
C SER A 54 10.70 -2.14 -3.14
N TYR A 55 9.56 -1.79 -3.74
CA TYR A 55 8.50 -2.74 -4.08
C TYR A 55 8.75 -3.51 -5.39
N ARG A 56 9.89 -3.29 -6.04
CA ARG A 56 10.25 -3.95 -7.29
C ARG A 56 10.36 -5.47 -7.07
N ASP A 57 9.83 -6.23 -8.02
CA ASP A 57 9.88 -7.69 -8.07
C ASP A 57 9.26 -8.39 -6.84
N LEU A 58 8.43 -7.68 -6.06
CA LEU A 58 7.67 -8.27 -4.97
C LEU A 58 6.39 -8.93 -5.48
N SER A 59 6.01 -10.00 -4.80
CA SER A 59 4.76 -10.71 -5.05
C SER A 59 3.70 -10.34 -4.02
N PHE A 60 2.44 -10.64 -4.33
CA PHE A 60 1.35 -10.58 -3.38
C PHE A 60 1.07 -11.97 -2.79
N TYR A 61 0.46 -12.02 -1.61
CA TYR A 61 -0.17 -13.24 -1.11
C TYR A 61 -1.38 -13.61 -1.97
N SER A 62 -1.93 -14.81 -1.77
CA SER A 62 -3.26 -15.11 -2.29
C SER A 62 -4.28 -14.07 -1.79
N PRO A 63 -5.33 -13.76 -2.58
CA PRO A 63 -6.33 -12.79 -2.18
C PRO A 63 -6.90 -13.10 -0.80
N TYR A 64 -6.83 -12.12 0.10
CA TYR A 64 -7.46 -12.21 1.42
C TYR A 64 -8.96 -12.01 1.27
N LYS A 65 -9.78 -12.84 1.91
CA LYS A 65 -11.26 -12.84 1.78
C LYS A 65 -11.74 -12.96 0.33
N GLN A 66 -11.11 -13.82 -0.48
CA GLN A 66 -11.46 -14.00 -1.89
C GLN A 66 -12.98 -14.17 -2.11
N GLY A 67 -13.54 -13.40 -3.03
CA GLY A 67 -14.96 -13.39 -3.38
C GLY A 67 -15.87 -12.58 -2.44
N LYS A 68 -15.41 -12.18 -1.25
CA LYS A 68 -16.26 -11.62 -0.18
C LYS A 68 -16.08 -10.09 0.00
N PRO A 69 -16.99 -9.41 0.70
CA PRO A 69 -16.76 -8.03 1.13
C PRO A 69 -15.44 -7.88 1.87
N GLY A 70 -14.69 -6.85 1.51
CA GLY A 70 -13.35 -6.63 2.04
C GLY A 70 -12.24 -7.45 1.36
N GLU A 71 -12.49 -8.13 0.25
CA GLU A 71 -11.44 -8.81 -0.52
C GLU A 71 -10.26 -7.88 -0.81
N SER A 72 -9.03 -8.35 -0.58
CA SER A 72 -7.82 -7.53 -0.70
C SER A 72 -6.61 -8.30 -1.24
N LEU A 73 -5.77 -7.63 -2.02
CA LEU A 73 -4.41 -8.10 -2.32
C LEU A 73 -3.44 -7.55 -1.29
N VAL A 74 -2.68 -8.43 -0.63
CA VAL A 74 -1.71 -8.05 0.40
C VAL A 74 -0.31 -8.28 -0.13
N LEU A 75 0.52 -7.24 -0.10
CA LEU A 75 1.92 -7.33 -0.54
C LEU A 75 2.72 -8.26 0.38
N LYS A 76 3.63 -9.06 -0.19
CA LYS A 76 4.61 -9.82 0.60
C LYS A 76 5.77 -8.92 1.05
N PRO A 77 6.38 -9.21 2.21
CA PRO A 77 7.55 -8.49 2.68
C PRO A 77 8.76 -8.69 1.75
N TYR A 78 9.58 -7.64 1.59
CA TYR A 78 10.80 -7.68 0.78
C TYR A 78 12.03 -8.25 1.51
N ASP A 79 12.02 -8.38 2.85
CA ASP A 79 13.15 -8.86 3.65
C ASP A 79 12.81 -10.20 4.33
N GLY A 80 12.48 -11.21 3.51
CA GLY A 80 12.37 -12.64 3.89
C GLY A 80 11.34 -13.01 4.97
N ASN A 81 10.62 -12.04 5.54
CA ASN A 81 9.48 -12.11 6.47
C ASN A 81 9.16 -10.74 7.11
N LYS A 82 9.95 -9.69 6.85
CA LYS A 82 9.74 -8.34 7.40
C LYS A 82 9.67 -7.30 6.29
N ALA A 83 8.87 -6.27 6.51
CA ALA A 83 8.85 -5.08 5.67
C ALA A 83 9.17 -3.88 6.57
N LYS A 84 10.46 -3.70 6.82
CA LYS A 84 10.98 -2.68 7.73
C LYS A 84 10.58 -1.29 7.22
N PRO A 85 9.99 -0.42 8.03
CA PRO A 85 9.65 0.91 7.56
C PRO A 85 10.91 1.76 7.33
N LEU A 86 10.84 2.68 6.37
CA LEU A 86 11.88 3.69 6.13
C LEU A 86 11.89 4.73 7.25
N PHE A 87 10.70 5.08 7.76
CA PHE A 87 10.51 6.02 8.86
C PHE A 87 10.24 5.28 10.17
N LYS A 88 10.70 5.83 11.29
CA LYS A 88 10.40 5.29 12.63
C LYS A 88 8.95 5.53 13.02
N ASP A 89 8.39 6.64 12.57
CA ASP A 89 7.11 7.17 13.04
C ASP A 89 5.97 6.93 12.04
N VAL A 90 5.98 5.80 11.33
CA VAL A 90 4.81 5.37 10.56
C VAL A 90 3.69 5.07 11.57
N THR A 91 2.81 6.03 11.78
CA THR A 91 1.76 5.95 12.79
C THR A 91 0.76 4.84 12.43
N LYS A 92 0.17 4.23 13.48
CA LYS A 92 -0.90 3.23 13.32
C LYS A 92 -2.17 3.82 12.71
N THR A 93 -2.33 5.13 12.81
CA THR A 93 -3.53 5.86 12.41
C THR A 93 -3.13 7.19 11.82
N ASP A 94 -3.73 7.53 10.69
CA ASP A 94 -3.82 8.89 10.20
C ASP A 94 -4.91 9.65 10.96
N LYS A 95 -4.90 10.99 10.83
CA LYS A 95 -5.91 11.88 11.46
C LYS A 95 -7.32 11.62 10.94
N PHE A 96 -7.44 11.06 9.74
CA PHE A 96 -8.69 10.89 9.03
C PHE A 96 -9.09 9.41 8.97
N SER A 97 -10.39 9.18 9.10
CA SER A 97 -11.00 7.87 8.89
C SER A 97 -11.64 7.86 7.51
N HIS A 98 -11.44 6.77 6.78
CA HIS A 98 -11.98 6.59 5.44
C HIS A 98 -12.85 5.34 5.39
N ASP A 99 -13.96 5.40 4.65
CA ASP A 99 -14.76 4.21 4.36
C ASP A 99 -13.94 3.19 3.57
N LEU A 100 -14.08 1.92 3.94
CA LEU A 100 -13.41 0.81 3.26
C LEU A 100 -14.11 0.48 1.95
N THR A 101 -13.66 1.17 0.90
CA THR A 101 -14.14 1.01 -0.48
C THR A 101 -13.13 0.25 -1.32
N ALA A 102 -13.61 -0.40 -2.38
CA ALA A 102 -12.80 -0.92 -3.46
C ALA A 102 -11.89 0.19 -4.00
N SER A 103 -10.73 -0.20 -4.54
CA SER A 103 -9.60 0.67 -4.92
C SER A 103 -8.74 1.21 -3.79
N MET A 104 -9.20 1.18 -2.53
CA MET A 104 -8.45 1.85 -1.47
C MET A 104 -7.14 1.13 -1.13
N ILE A 105 -6.08 1.91 -0.97
CA ILE A 105 -4.73 1.45 -0.61
C ILE A 105 -4.54 1.68 0.88
N LEU A 106 -4.23 0.60 1.59
CA LEU A 106 -4.22 0.54 3.04
C LEU A 106 -2.85 0.15 3.56
N GLY A 107 -2.35 0.84 4.57
CA GLY A 107 -1.19 0.37 5.32
C GLY A 107 -1.52 -0.85 6.14
N ALA A 108 -0.55 -1.74 6.32
CA ALA A 108 -0.64 -2.76 7.35
C ALA A 108 -0.74 -2.09 8.74
N GLY A 109 -1.74 -2.52 9.52
CA GLY A 109 -1.99 -2.03 10.88
C GLY A 109 -2.68 -3.08 11.75
N TRP A 110 -2.57 -4.36 11.38
CA TRP A 110 -3.41 -5.44 11.91
C TRP A 110 -2.89 -6.06 13.20
N ASP A 111 -1.64 -5.78 13.59
CA ASP A 111 -1.03 -6.38 14.78
C ASP A 111 -0.42 -5.32 15.70
N SER A 112 -0.45 -5.57 17.00
CA SER A 112 0.03 -4.66 18.04
C SER A 112 1.55 -4.43 17.99
N ASP A 113 2.31 -5.36 17.42
CA ASP A 113 3.78 -5.33 17.26
C ASP A 113 4.24 -4.68 15.93
N THR A 114 3.78 -3.45 15.70
CA THR A 114 3.72 -2.76 14.40
C THR A 114 5.06 -2.39 13.75
N THR A 115 6.20 -2.51 14.42
CA THR A 115 7.46 -2.00 13.84
C THR A 115 7.97 -2.84 12.66
N ARG A 116 7.50 -4.08 12.51
CA ARG A 116 8.05 -5.06 11.54
C ARG A 116 7.38 -5.05 10.16
N ASN A 117 6.15 -4.54 10.07
CA ASN A 117 5.30 -4.67 8.87
C ASN A 117 4.80 -3.33 8.34
N ASN A 118 5.30 -2.21 8.87
CA ASN A 118 4.79 -0.87 8.52
C ASN A 118 5.07 -0.45 7.07
N ALA A 119 5.93 -1.16 6.32
CA ALA A 119 6.12 -0.95 4.88
C ALA A 119 5.17 -1.78 3.99
N LEU A 120 4.40 -2.72 4.56
CA LEU A 120 3.39 -3.47 3.81
C LEU A 120 2.16 -2.59 3.53
N PHE A 121 1.53 -2.88 2.40
CA PHE A 121 0.23 -2.34 2.07
C PHE A 121 -0.67 -3.42 1.48
N SER A 122 -1.95 -3.12 1.45
CA SER A 122 -2.94 -3.89 0.71
C SER A 122 -3.77 -3.00 -0.20
N ILE A 123 -4.26 -3.59 -1.28
CA ILE A 123 -5.21 -2.97 -2.20
C ILE A 123 -6.56 -3.64 -1.98
N ARG A 124 -7.58 -2.86 -1.66
CA ARG A 124 -8.94 -3.33 -1.50
C ARG A 124 -9.57 -3.58 -2.87
N LEU A 125 -9.98 -4.82 -3.14
CA LEU A 125 -10.59 -5.23 -4.41
C LEU A 125 -12.13 -5.13 -4.39
N LYS A 126 -12.74 -5.29 -3.22
CA LYS A 126 -14.20 -5.19 -3.01
C LYS A 126 -14.52 -4.32 -1.81
N ASP A 127 -15.63 -3.61 -1.91
CA ASP A 127 -16.16 -2.78 -0.82
C ASP A 127 -16.35 -3.60 0.48
N GLU A 128 -16.26 -2.92 1.62
CA GLU A 128 -16.61 -3.46 2.93
C GLU A 128 -17.55 -2.48 3.65
N PRO A 129 -18.85 -2.48 3.29
CA PRO A 129 -19.81 -1.48 3.78
C PRO A 129 -19.88 -1.41 5.30
N GLY A 130 -20.01 -0.18 5.83
CA GLY A 130 -20.10 0.06 7.28
C GLY A 130 -18.78 -0.12 8.04
N LYS A 131 -17.66 -0.34 7.34
CA LYS A 131 -16.32 -0.36 7.93
C LYS A 131 -15.52 0.85 7.49
N THR A 132 -14.70 1.34 8.41
CA THR A 132 -13.76 2.44 8.17
C THR A 132 -12.34 2.03 8.53
N THR A 133 -11.37 2.80 8.07
CA THR A 133 -9.95 2.62 8.40
C THR A 133 -9.25 3.96 8.54
N LYS A 134 -8.25 3.98 9.42
CA LYS A 134 -7.34 5.10 9.61
C LYS A 134 -5.98 4.85 8.96
N THR A 135 -5.83 3.79 8.16
CA THR A 135 -4.58 3.46 7.45
C THR A 135 -4.68 3.66 5.95
N GLY A 136 -5.79 4.21 5.46
CA GLY A 136 -5.96 4.52 4.04
C GLY A 136 -5.11 5.72 3.65
N PHE A 137 -4.27 5.56 2.63
CA PHE A 137 -3.33 6.61 2.20
C PHE A 137 -3.32 6.83 0.68
N GLY A 138 -4.13 6.09 -0.07
CA GLY A 138 -4.24 6.23 -1.51
C GLY A 138 -5.40 5.44 -2.09
N ARG A 139 -5.62 5.59 -3.40
CA ARG A 139 -6.63 4.86 -4.18
C ARG A 139 -6.10 4.48 -5.55
N VAL A 140 -6.48 3.31 -6.03
CA VAL A 140 -6.32 2.93 -7.43
C VAL A 140 -7.32 3.73 -8.27
N ILE A 141 -6.83 4.52 -9.21
CA ILE A 141 -7.69 5.33 -10.10
C ILE A 141 -7.87 4.69 -11.48
N SER A 142 -7.02 3.73 -11.84
CA SER A 142 -7.11 2.97 -13.08
C SER A 142 -6.40 1.62 -12.94
N GLY A 143 -6.95 0.58 -13.57
CA GLY A 143 -6.37 -0.77 -13.57
C GLY A 143 -6.78 -1.65 -12.39
N LEU A 144 -7.89 -1.36 -11.70
CA LEU A 144 -8.37 -2.24 -10.62
C LEU A 144 -8.87 -3.60 -11.15
N ASP A 145 -9.45 -3.62 -12.35
CA ASP A 145 -9.90 -4.82 -13.08
C ASP A 145 -8.76 -5.82 -13.32
N ILE A 146 -7.54 -5.32 -13.41
CA ILE A 146 -6.32 -6.10 -13.62
C ILE A 146 -6.02 -6.96 -12.39
N LEU A 147 -6.42 -6.50 -11.21
CA LEU A 147 -6.12 -7.09 -9.93
C LEU A 147 -7.15 -8.14 -9.47
N GLN A 148 -8.22 -8.36 -10.25
CA GLN A 148 -9.36 -9.23 -9.92
C GLN A 148 -9.29 -10.60 -10.61
#